data_AF-Q7QB39-F1
#
_entry.id   AF-Q7QB39-F1
#
_cell.length_a   1.000
_cell.length_b   1.000
_cell.length_c   1.000
_cell.angle_alpha   90.00
_cell.angle_beta   90.00
_cell.angle_gamma   90.00
#
_symmetry.space_group_name_H-M   'P 1'
#
loop_
_entity.id
_entity.type
_entity.pdbx_description
1 polymer ?
#
loop_
_entity_poly.entity_id
_entity_poly.type
_entity_poly.pdbx_seq_one_letter_code
_entity_poly.pdbx_strand_id
1 'polypeptide(L)'
;MKTIQFANVEDQYRKYAGELRATDVQKLGEWVKGQPHLPPVTELELILFLHSNYYDLEAAQRTIECYYTFRTSCKNLFGNRNLDKDAILMAMDVLDLAILPELTPEGYRVMLAKIVDPDASKFSLSSLLTLALMCVDIQLWEEGCNNGSILIIDMDGIHLGHLPKLGIFTLKDLLYFIQEGLPIRLKGLHLANVVPFIDRIMTMIRPFMKKELLEMLHLHTKMHTLFPYIPQHLLPSDYGDNLYNYTISCGDHLARYDQDKRVVESKRHAKPRTMGNFFGLL
;
A
#
# COMPACT_ATOMS: atom_id res chain seq x y z
N MET A 1 19.19 -13.47 -8.86
CA MET A 1 18.55 -12.39 -8.08
C MET A 1 18.69 -11.09 -8.84
N LYS A 2 17.60 -10.35 -9.05
CA LYS A 2 17.66 -9.02 -9.66
C LYS A 2 17.79 -7.96 -8.58
N THR A 3 18.54 -6.90 -8.88
CA THR A 3 18.57 -5.70 -8.04
C THR A 3 17.43 -4.79 -8.48
N ILE A 4 16.65 -4.29 -7.51
CA ILE A 4 15.61 -3.29 -7.76
C ILE A 4 16.28 -2.03 -8.31
N GLN A 5 15.81 -1.54 -9.45
CA GLN A 5 16.30 -0.31 -10.04
C GLN A 5 15.50 0.86 -9.45
N PHE A 6 16.03 1.46 -8.40
CA PHE A 6 15.38 2.59 -7.75
C PHE A 6 15.20 3.79 -8.69
N ALA A 7 14.08 4.49 -8.50
CA ALA A 7 13.78 5.76 -9.14
C ALA A 7 14.92 6.75 -8.88
N ASN A 8 15.34 7.44 -9.94
CA ASN A 8 16.41 8.43 -9.84
C ASN A 8 15.90 9.67 -9.09
N VAL A 9 16.64 10.09 -8.06
CA VAL A 9 16.31 11.24 -7.20
C VAL A 9 16.32 12.56 -7.97
N GLU A 10 17.29 12.78 -8.85
CA GLU A 10 17.37 14.01 -9.67
C GLU A 10 16.18 14.12 -10.61
N ASP A 11 15.72 13.01 -11.17
CA ASP A 11 14.52 12.97 -12.00
C ASP A 11 13.25 13.31 -11.20
N GLN A 12 13.16 12.92 -9.92
CA GLN A 12 12.05 13.33 -9.04
C GLN A 12 12.05 14.85 -8.83
N TYR A 13 13.21 15.46 -8.52
CA TYR A 13 13.32 16.92 -8.41
C TYR A 13 12.98 17.64 -9.71
N ARG A 14 13.39 17.09 -10.86
CA ARG A 14 13.05 17.66 -12.17
C ARG A 14 11.56 17.57 -12.47
N LYS A 15 10.94 16.42 -12.20
CA LYS A 15 9.52 16.15 -12.46
C LYS A 15 8.60 17.02 -11.60
N TYR A 16 8.99 17.28 -10.35
CA TYR A 16 8.20 18.05 -9.37
C TYR A 16 8.81 19.42 -9.05
N ALA A 17 9.53 19.99 -10.03
CA ALA A 17 10.18 21.29 -9.89
C ALA A 17 9.18 22.39 -9.50
N GLY A 18 9.52 23.17 -8.49
CA GLY A 18 8.68 24.25 -7.94
C GLY A 18 7.88 23.84 -6.70
N GLU A 19 7.51 22.56 -6.59
CA GLU A 19 6.84 22.01 -5.41
C GLU A 19 7.80 21.26 -4.49
N LEU A 20 8.56 20.32 -5.05
CA LEU A 20 9.58 19.54 -4.33
C LEU A 20 10.86 20.37 -4.17
N ARG A 21 11.10 20.86 -2.95
CA ARG A 21 12.26 21.70 -2.63
C ARG A 21 13.31 20.90 -1.88
N ALA A 22 14.56 20.96 -2.35
CA ALA A 22 15.70 20.33 -1.68
C ALA A 22 15.85 20.78 -0.21
N THR A 23 15.50 22.05 0.09
CA THR A 23 15.50 22.56 1.46
C THR A 23 14.52 21.85 2.39
N ASP A 24 13.37 21.42 1.88
CA ASP A 24 12.35 20.75 2.69
C ASP A 24 12.69 19.27 2.88
N VAL A 25 13.28 18.64 1.85
CA VAL A 25 13.89 17.30 1.96
C VAL A 25 15.01 17.30 3.01
N GLN A 26 15.88 18.31 2.99
CA GLN A 26 16.96 18.46 3.98
C GLN A 26 16.39 18.61 5.40
N LYS A 27 15.42 19.51 5.62
CA LYS A 27 14.79 19.71 6.93
C LYS A 27 14.14 18.42 7.45
N LEU A 28 13.44 17.68 6.58
CA LEU A 28 12.84 16.41 6.97
C LEU A 28 13.91 15.39 7.34
N GLY A 29 14.99 15.31 6.57
CA GLY A 29 16.13 14.44 6.88
C GLY A 29 16.85 14.79 8.18
N GLU A 30 17.01 16.08 8.48
CA GLU A 30 17.56 16.56 9.77
C GLU A 30 16.65 16.17 10.93
N TRP A 31 15.33 16.32 10.77
CA TRP A 31 14.38 15.87 11.78
C TRP A 31 14.45 14.35 12.00
N VAL A 32 14.52 13.53 10.94
CA VAL A 32 14.66 12.07 11.05
C VAL A 32 15.92 11.70 11.84
N LYS A 33 17.05 12.37 11.61
CA LYS A 33 18.29 12.14 12.38
C LYS A 33 18.13 12.41 13.86
N GLY A 34 17.21 13.30 14.24
CA GLY A 34 16.82 13.56 15.62
C GLY A 34 15.88 12.52 16.24
N GLN A 35 15.41 11.52 15.49
CA GLN A 35 14.52 10.47 15.96
C GLN A 35 15.27 9.13 16.11
N PRO A 36 15.85 8.83 17.29
CA PRO A 36 16.75 7.67 17.46
C PRO A 36 16.06 6.29 17.37
N HIS A 37 14.73 6.22 17.41
CA HIS A 37 13.97 5.00 17.18
C HIS A 37 13.71 4.71 15.70
N LEU A 38 13.74 5.72 14.84
CA LEU A 38 13.51 5.53 13.40
C LEU A 38 14.73 4.88 12.73
N PRO A 39 14.52 4.03 11.71
CA PRO A 39 15.61 3.51 10.90
C PRO A 39 16.21 4.60 10.00
N PRO A 40 17.35 4.34 9.34
CA PRO A 40 17.85 5.23 8.30
C PRO A 40 16.80 5.44 7.20
N VAL A 41 16.54 6.69 6.83
CA VAL A 41 15.62 7.07 5.74
C VAL A 41 16.43 7.66 4.60
N THR A 42 16.28 7.10 3.40
CA THR A 42 16.98 7.54 2.19
C THR A 42 16.36 8.82 1.64
N GLU A 43 17.10 9.54 0.78
CA GLU A 43 16.57 10.76 0.16
C GLU A 43 15.32 10.48 -0.70
N LEU A 44 15.31 9.39 -1.46
CA LEU A 44 14.13 8.97 -2.22
C LEU A 44 12.92 8.73 -1.31
N GLU A 45 13.10 8.05 -0.17
CA GLU A 45 12.03 7.86 0.80
C GLU A 45 11.52 9.20 1.37
N LEU A 46 12.41 10.13 1.73
CA LEU A 46 12.03 11.48 2.20
C LEU A 46 11.20 12.22 1.15
N ILE A 47 11.60 12.13 -0.12
CA ILE A 47 10.88 12.70 -1.26
C ILE A 47 9.48 12.08 -1.39
N LEU A 48 9.37 10.75 -1.30
CA LEU A 48 8.09 10.05 -1.35
C LEU A 48 7.14 10.51 -0.24
N PHE A 49 7.63 10.62 1.00
CA PHE A 49 6.83 11.08 2.13
C PHE A 49 6.39 12.54 2.01
N LEU A 50 7.27 13.43 1.54
CA LEU A 50 6.89 14.83 1.28
C LEU A 50 5.85 14.90 0.17
N HIS A 51 6.12 14.23 -0.95
CA HIS A 51 5.24 14.23 -2.10
C HIS A 51 3.85 13.69 -1.73
N SER A 52 3.75 12.55 -1.04
CA SER A 52 2.46 11.97 -0.65
C SER A 52 1.64 12.89 0.26
N ASN A 53 2.32 13.75 1.04
CA ASN A 53 1.71 14.71 1.96
C ASN A 53 1.62 16.12 1.38
N TYR A 54 1.66 16.27 0.06
CA TYR A 54 1.57 17.57 -0.62
C TYR A 54 2.59 18.59 -0.09
N TYR A 55 3.78 18.10 0.26
CA TYR A 55 4.93 18.85 0.77
C TYR A 55 4.71 19.54 2.12
N ASP A 56 3.66 19.15 2.85
CA ASP A 56 3.48 19.51 4.25
C ASP A 56 4.48 18.71 5.10
N LEU A 57 5.41 19.44 5.73
CA LEU A 57 6.51 18.85 6.49
C LEU A 57 6.01 18.10 7.74
N GLU A 58 5.03 18.64 8.45
CA GLU A 58 4.53 18.00 9.68
C GLU A 58 3.70 16.75 9.35
N ALA A 59 2.92 16.80 8.28
CA ALA A 59 2.20 15.63 7.77
C ALA A 59 3.17 14.53 7.33
N ALA A 60 4.24 14.88 6.60
CA ALA A 60 5.28 13.93 6.23
C ALA A 60 5.96 13.29 7.45
N GLN A 61 6.27 14.06 8.50
CA GLN A 61 6.80 13.53 9.77
C GLN A 61 5.85 12.51 10.41
N ARG A 62 4.54 12.82 10.46
CA ARG A 62 3.52 11.89 10.97
C ARG A 62 3.45 10.62 10.13
N THR A 63 3.46 10.73 8.80
CA THR A 63 3.46 9.56 7.91
C THR A 63 4.70 8.70 8.08
N ILE A 64 5.90 9.30 8.22
CA ILE A 64 7.14 8.55 8.50
C ILE A 64 7.01 7.73 9.79
N GLU A 65 6.55 8.36 10.88
CA GLU A 65 6.33 7.68 12.15
C GLU A 65 5.33 6.52 12.03
N CYS A 66 4.21 6.77 11.35
CA CYS A 66 3.19 5.75 11.10
C CYS A 66 3.76 4.60 10.26
N TYR A 67 4.40 4.90 9.14
CA TYR A 67 4.92 3.91 8.18
C TYR A 67 5.89 2.93 8.84
N TYR A 68 6.97 3.42 9.46
CA TYR A 68 7.99 2.54 10.01
C TYR A 68 7.50 1.80 11.26
N THR A 69 6.64 2.43 12.07
CA THR A 69 6.12 1.75 13.27
C THR A 69 5.08 0.69 12.90
N PHE A 70 4.20 0.94 11.92
CA PHE A 70 3.27 -0.07 11.40
C PHE A 70 4.03 -1.26 10.84
N ARG A 71 5.02 -1.01 9.99
CA ARG A 71 5.86 -2.09 9.46
C ARG A 71 6.45 -2.92 10.59
N THR A 72 6.96 -2.28 11.63
CA THR A 72 7.58 -2.98 12.76
C THR A 72 6.59 -3.80 13.59
N SER A 73 5.39 -3.27 13.86
CA SER A 73 4.47 -3.81 14.86
C SER A 73 3.29 -4.61 14.29
N CYS A 74 2.82 -4.30 13.08
CA CYS A 74 1.66 -4.91 12.43
C CYS A 74 2.06 -6.22 11.71
N LYS A 75 2.21 -7.30 12.49
CA LYS A 75 2.72 -8.60 11.98
C LYS A 75 1.78 -9.30 11.01
N ASN A 76 0.49 -9.03 11.06
CA ASN A 76 -0.51 -9.53 10.11
C ASN A 76 -0.34 -8.97 8.69
N LEU A 77 0.29 -7.80 8.53
CA LEU A 77 0.57 -7.21 7.21
C LEU A 77 2.06 -7.28 6.83
N PHE A 78 2.96 -7.23 7.82
CA PHE A 78 4.42 -7.07 7.59
C PHE A 78 5.29 -8.12 8.27
N GLY A 79 4.70 -9.20 8.81
CA GLY A 79 5.41 -10.25 9.55
C GLY A 79 5.90 -11.42 8.70
N ASN A 80 5.20 -11.76 7.61
CA ASN A 80 5.46 -12.96 6.80
C ASN A 80 5.86 -12.64 5.35
N ARG A 81 6.73 -11.64 5.16
CA ARG A 81 7.19 -11.17 3.84
C ARG A 81 8.32 -12.02 3.25
N ASN A 82 8.33 -13.31 3.57
CA ASN A 82 9.24 -14.28 2.97
C ASN A 82 8.49 -15.03 1.86
N LEU A 83 9.00 -14.88 0.63
CA LEU A 83 8.41 -15.41 -0.60
C LEU A 83 8.45 -16.93 -0.69
N ASP A 84 9.36 -17.57 0.05
CA ASP A 84 9.50 -19.03 0.08
C ASP A 84 8.53 -19.72 1.05
N LYS A 85 7.70 -18.95 1.76
CA LYS A 85 6.70 -19.53 2.67
C LYS A 85 5.49 -19.99 1.88
N ASP A 86 5.00 -21.18 2.19
CA ASP A 86 3.77 -21.77 1.63
C ASP A 86 2.58 -20.81 1.63
N ALA A 87 2.46 -19.96 2.66
CA ALA A 87 1.39 -18.97 2.74
C ALA A 87 1.45 -17.88 1.66
N ILE A 88 2.66 -17.47 1.24
CA ILE A 88 2.85 -16.49 0.17
C ILE A 88 2.74 -17.15 -1.21
N LEU A 89 3.26 -18.37 -1.37
CA LEU A 89 3.06 -19.15 -2.60
C LEU A 89 1.56 -19.41 -2.85
N MET A 90 0.83 -19.85 -1.82
CA MET A 90 -0.63 -20.00 -1.89
C MET A 90 -1.34 -18.67 -2.16
N ALA A 91 -0.81 -17.55 -1.66
CA ALA A 91 -1.37 -16.24 -1.97
C ALA A 91 -1.20 -15.87 -3.45
N MET A 92 -0.10 -16.27 -4.10
CA MET A 92 0.10 -16.08 -5.54
C MET A 92 -0.84 -16.93 -6.39
N ASP A 93 -1.24 -18.11 -5.91
CA ASP A 93 -2.23 -18.95 -6.59
C ASP A 93 -3.66 -18.40 -6.46
N VAL A 94 -3.95 -17.64 -5.40
CA VAL A 94 -5.30 -17.16 -5.06
C VAL A 94 -5.56 -15.73 -5.53
N LEU A 95 -4.57 -14.85 -5.39
CA LEU A 95 -4.65 -13.44 -5.74
C LEU A 95 -3.94 -13.21 -7.05
N ASP A 96 -4.50 -12.35 -7.87
CA ASP A 96 -3.85 -11.77 -9.03
C ASP A 96 -3.71 -10.26 -8.84
N LEU A 97 -2.56 -9.72 -9.25
CA LEU A 97 -2.20 -8.32 -9.07
C LEU A 97 -1.62 -7.76 -10.36
N ALA A 98 -2.21 -6.68 -10.83
CA ALA A 98 -1.74 -5.95 -12.00
C ALA A 98 -1.47 -4.48 -11.64
N ILE A 99 -0.31 -3.99 -12.09
CA ILE A 99 -0.01 -2.56 -12.14
C ILE A 99 -0.12 -2.17 -13.61
N LEU A 100 -1.07 -1.31 -13.95
CA LEU A 100 -1.32 -0.99 -15.36
C LEU A 100 -0.13 -0.21 -15.94
N PRO A 101 0.38 -0.58 -17.12
CA PRO A 101 1.59 0.01 -17.69
C PRO A 101 1.39 1.50 -18.04
N GLU A 102 0.19 1.84 -18.48
CA GLU A 102 -0.21 3.20 -18.83
C GLU A 102 -0.85 3.91 -17.62
N LEU A 103 -0.68 5.23 -17.56
CA LEU A 103 -1.32 6.09 -16.57
C LEU A 103 -2.72 6.49 -17.06
N THR A 104 -3.61 6.86 -16.13
CA THR A 104 -4.87 7.52 -16.50
C THR A 104 -4.61 8.88 -17.17
N PRO A 105 -5.59 9.50 -17.85
CA PRO A 105 -5.45 10.84 -18.42
C PRO A 105 -5.01 11.91 -17.41
N GLU A 106 -5.37 11.76 -16.14
CA GLU A 106 -4.96 12.61 -15.01
C GLU A 106 -3.54 12.33 -14.51
N GLY A 107 -2.87 11.30 -15.06
CA GLY A 107 -1.54 10.88 -14.67
C GLY A 107 -1.51 9.96 -13.45
N TYR A 108 -2.60 9.22 -13.18
CA TYR A 108 -2.66 8.31 -12.03
C TYR A 108 -2.22 6.91 -12.40
N ARG A 109 -1.52 6.26 -11.47
CA ARG A 109 -1.15 4.86 -11.60
C ARG A 109 -2.27 3.98 -11.07
N VAL A 110 -2.66 2.97 -11.83
CA VAL A 110 -3.74 2.06 -11.47
C VAL A 110 -3.15 0.73 -11.01
N MET A 111 -3.57 0.31 -9.81
CA MET A 111 -3.28 -1.01 -9.25
C MET A 111 -4.59 -1.79 -9.16
N LEU A 112 -4.57 -3.04 -9.58
CA LEU A 112 -5.74 -3.90 -9.55
C LEU A 112 -5.42 -5.21 -8.84
N ALA A 113 -6.36 -5.62 -7.97
CA ALA A 113 -6.35 -6.91 -7.30
C ALA A 113 -7.61 -7.72 -7.63
N LYS A 114 -7.44 -9.01 -7.93
CA LYS A 114 -8.55 -9.96 -8.16
C LYS A 114 -8.31 -11.28 -7.45
N ILE A 115 -9.35 -11.89 -6.91
CA ILE A 115 -9.29 -13.29 -6.44
C ILE A 115 -9.55 -14.21 -7.64
N VAL A 116 -8.56 -14.99 -8.04
CA VAL A 116 -8.62 -15.89 -9.21
C VAL A 116 -8.92 -17.34 -8.84
N ASP A 117 -8.54 -17.77 -7.63
CA ASP A 117 -9.01 -19.04 -7.05
C ASP A 117 -10.11 -18.76 -6.01
N PRO A 118 -11.38 -19.11 -6.29
CA PRO A 118 -12.49 -18.85 -5.39
C PRO A 118 -12.55 -19.83 -4.21
N ASP A 119 -11.66 -20.82 -4.11
CA ASP A 119 -11.63 -21.75 -2.98
C ASP A 119 -11.32 -21.03 -1.67
N ALA A 120 -12.38 -20.73 -0.91
CA ALA A 120 -12.25 -20.08 0.37
C ALA A 120 -11.32 -20.81 1.34
N SER A 121 -11.06 -22.12 1.21
CA SER A 121 -10.13 -22.84 2.08
C SER A 121 -8.69 -22.32 1.96
N LYS A 122 -8.28 -21.90 0.75
CA LYS A 122 -6.95 -21.35 0.42
C LYS A 122 -6.84 -19.85 0.74
N PHE A 123 -7.96 -19.16 0.87
CA PHE A 123 -8.00 -17.72 1.14
C PHE A 123 -7.46 -17.37 2.53
N SER A 124 -6.50 -16.43 2.56
CA SER A 124 -5.92 -15.83 3.76
C SER A 124 -5.69 -14.34 3.55
N LEU A 125 -6.61 -13.48 4.01
CA LEU A 125 -6.51 -12.04 3.73
C LEU A 125 -5.16 -11.45 4.16
N SER A 126 -4.62 -11.85 5.30
CA SER A 126 -3.31 -11.37 5.76
C SER A 126 -2.18 -11.71 4.78
N SER A 127 -2.19 -12.91 4.21
CA SER A 127 -1.17 -13.35 3.25
C SER A 127 -1.32 -12.66 1.90
N LEU A 128 -2.56 -12.50 1.42
CA LEU A 128 -2.87 -11.74 0.20
C LEU A 128 -2.45 -10.28 0.32
N LEU A 129 -2.77 -9.62 1.43
CA LEU A 129 -2.36 -8.22 1.68
C LEU A 129 -0.85 -8.08 1.87
N THR A 130 -0.22 -9.05 2.51
CA THR A 130 1.25 -9.08 2.64
C THR A 130 1.89 -9.10 1.25
N LEU A 131 1.45 -10.00 0.37
CA LEU A 131 1.92 -10.09 -1.02
C LEU A 131 1.66 -8.80 -1.80
N ALA A 132 0.45 -8.23 -1.68
CA ALA A 132 0.10 -6.98 -2.35
C ALA A 132 0.98 -5.81 -1.90
N LEU A 133 1.21 -5.67 -0.59
CA LEU A 133 2.09 -4.64 -0.06
C LEU A 133 3.56 -4.83 -0.47
N MET A 134 4.02 -6.06 -0.71
CA MET A 134 5.35 -6.30 -1.28
C MET A 134 5.46 -5.79 -2.72
N CYS A 135 4.43 -6.00 -3.53
CA CYS A 135 4.38 -5.51 -4.90
C CYS A 135 4.32 -3.96 -4.94
N VAL A 136 3.50 -3.36 -4.07
CA VAL A 136 3.41 -1.89 -3.92
C VAL A 136 4.75 -1.28 -3.52
N ASP A 137 5.51 -1.94 -2.65
CA ASP A 137 6.82 -1.44 -2.22
C ASP A 137 7.82 -1.39 -3.37
N ILE A 138 7.91 -2.46 -4.16
CA ILE A 138 8.77 -2.51 -5.34
C ILE A 138 8.38 -1.39 -6.31
N GLN A 139 7.09 -1.28 -6.63
CA GLN A 139 6.60 -0.25 -7.53
C GLN A 139 6.97 1.16 -7.04
N LEU A 140 6.76 1.44 -5.76
CA LEU A 140 7.06 2.74 -5.16
C LEU A 140 8.56 3.08 -5.26
N TRP A 141 9.43 2.08 -5.05
CA TRP A 141 10.87 2.24 -5.15
C TRP A 141 11.33 2.48 -6.59
N GLU A 142 10.71 1.83 -7.56
CA GLU A 142 11.13 1.90 -8.97
C GLU A 142 10.55 3.10 -9.72
N GLU A 143 9.30 3.45 -9.47
CA GLU A 143 8.64 4.58 -10.14
C GLU A 143 8.89 5.91 -9.42
N GLY A 144 9.08 5.87 -8.10
CA GLY A 144 9.17 7.07 -7.27
C GLY A 144 7.81 7.75 -7.12
N CYS A 145 7.80 9.08 -7.22
CA CYS A 145 6.58 9.87 -7.02
C CYS A 145 5.62 9.76 -8.22
N ASN A 146 4.35 9.53 -7.89
CA ASN A 146 3.22 9.44 -8.82
C ASN A 146 2.14 10.46 -8.46
N ASN A 147 1.57 11.16 -9.44
CA ASN A 147 0.58 12.23 -9.22
C ASN A 147 -0.69 11.76 -8.51
N GLY A 148 -0.95 10.46 -8.59
CA GLY A 148 -2.00 9.78 -7.85
C GLY A 148 -1.97 8.29 -8.10
N SER A 149 -2.70 7.56 -7.25
CA SER A 149 -2.90 6.13 -7.39
C SER A 149 -4.38 5.80 -7.26
N ILE A 150 -4.86 4.89 -8.11
CA ILE A 150 -6.18 4.29 -7.99
C ILE A 150 -6.01 2.81 -7.66
N LEU A 151 -6.69 2.35 -6.61
CA LEU A 151 -6.75 0.93 -6.27
C LEU A 151 -8.10 0.36 -6.70
N ILE A 152 -8.06 -0.71 -7.48
CA ILE A 152 -9.24 -1.50 -7.88
C ILE A 152 -9.16 -2.84 -7.19
N ILE A 153 -10.26 -3.27 -6.59
CA ILE A 153 -10.44 -4.62 -6.05
C ILE A 153 -11.62 -5.23 -6.83
N ASP A 154 -11.33 -6.14 -7.74
CA ASP A 154 -12.35 -6.96 -8.39
C ASP A 154 -12.81 -8.04 -7.40
N MET A 155 -14.08 -7.93 -6.99
CA MET A 155 -14.69 -8.84 -6.04
C MET A 155 -15.33 -10.07 -6.71
N ASP A 156 -15.23 -10.20 -8.03
CA ASP A 156 -15.57 -11.43 -8.73
C ASP A 156 -14.73 -12.60 -8.17
N GLY A 157 -15.35 -13.77 -8.01
CA GLY A 157 -14.77 -14.91 -7.28
C GLY A 157 -14.95 -14.88 -5.75
N ILE A 158 -15.31 -13.74 -5.15
CA ILE A 158 -15.59 -13.67 -3.70
C ILE A 158 -17.02 -14.17 -3.40
N HIS A 159 -17.15 -15.24 -2.63
CA HIS A 159 -18.43 -15.73 -2.11
C HIS A 159 -18.52 -15.69 -0.56
N LEU A 160 -19.69 -16.08 -0.01
CA LEU A 160 -19.97 -16.01 1.43
C LEU A 160 -18.98 -16.77 2.34
N GLY A 161 -18.27 -17.77 1.81
CA GLY A 161 -17.25 -18.52 2.55
C GLY A 161 -16.03 -17.68 2.92
N HIS A 162 -15.76 -16.60 2.18
CA HIS A 162 -14.67 -15.66 2.47
C HIS A 162 -15.01 -14.67 3.59
N LEU A 163 -16.30 -14.37 3.82
CA LEU A 163 -16.74 -13.35 4.77
C LEU A 163 -16.14 -13.51 6.18
N PRO A 164 -16.19 -14.70 6.82
CA PRO A 164 -15.55 -14.89 8.14
C PRO A 164 -14.01 -14.80 8.09
N LYS A 165 -13.39 -15.00 6.91
CA LYS A 165 -11.94 -14.99 6.71
C LYS A 165 -11.38 -13.59 6.43
N LEU A 166 -12.21 -12.59 6.16
CA LEU A 166 -11.77 -11.21 5.99
C LEU A 166 -11.12 -10.68 7.27
N GLY A 167 -11.68 -10.99 8.45
CA GLY A 167 -11.12 -10.57 9.74
C GLY A 167 -11.11 -9.05 9.94
N ILE A 168 -12.01 -8.55 10.79
CA ILE A 168 -12.19 -7.10 11.01
C ILE A 168 -10.92 -6.36 11.44
N PHE A 169 -10.07 -7.00 12.24
CA PHE A 169 -8.82 -6.39 12.70
C PHE A 169 -7.81 -6.20 11.56
N THR A 170 -7.69 -7.17 10.66
CA THR A 170 -6.82 -7.05 9.48
C THR A 170 -7.28 -5.94 8.54
N LEU A 171 -8.60 -5.84 8.31
CA LEU A 171 -9.16 -4.74 7.52
C LEU A 171 -8.95 -3.38 8.19
N LYS A 172 -9.15 -3.28 9.50
CA LYS A 172 -8.86 -2.06 10.27
C LYS A 172 -7.41 -1.63 10.11
N ASP A 173 -6.47 -2.56 10.31
CA ASP A 173 -5.04 -2.26 10.22
C ASP A 173 -4.64 -1.83 8.80
N LEU A 174 -5.19 -2.48 7.77
CA LEU A 174 -4.98 -2.10 6.37
C LEU A 174 -5.49 -0.69 6.09
N LEU A 175 -6.74 -0.40 6.47
CA LEU A 175 -7.36 0.91 6.20
C LEU A 175 -6.60 2.03 6.90
N TYR A 176 -6.16 1.81 8.14
CA TYR A 176 -5.34 2.79 8.82
C TYR A 176 -3.99 2.98 8.13
N PHE A 177 -3.33 1.89 7.72
CA PHE A 177 -2.06 2.00 7.00
C PHE A 177 -2.21 2.77 5.68
N ILE A 178 -3.25 2.50 4.90
CA ILE A 178 -3.54 3.22 3.64
C ILE A 178 -3.75 4.72 3.88
N GLN A 179 -4.39 5.10 4.99
CA GLN A 179 -4.73 6.50 5.28
C GLN A 179 -3.58 7.28 5.94
N GLU A 180 -2.81 6.64 6.83
CA GLU A 180 -1.84 7.34 7.68
C GLU A 180 -0.38 7.01 7.36
N GLY A 181 -0.10 5.83 6.82
CA GLY A 181 1.26 5.29 6.72
C GLY A 181 1.78 5.15 5.30
N LEU A 182 0.93 4.78 4.34
CA LEU A 182 1.34 4.48 2.97
C LEU A 182 1.68 5.78 2.22
N PRO A 183 2.93 5.99 1.75
CA PRO A 183 3.34 7.24 1.12
C PRO A 183 2.92 7.32 -0.36
N ILE A 184 1.61 7.23 -0.62
CA ILE A 184 1.00 7.42 -1.94
C ILE A 184 -0.08 8.50 -1.86
N ARG A 185 -0.35 9.15 -2.99
CA ARG A 185 -1.55 9.99 -3.14
C ARG A 185 -2.70 9.12 -3.63
N LEU A 186 -3.48 8.52 -2.73
CA LEU A 186 -4.67 7.79 -3.14
C LEU A 186 -5.69 8.76 -3.76
N LYS A 187 -6.24 8.40 -4.92
CA LYS A 187 -7.23 9.20 -5.67
C LYS A 187 -8.55 8.46 -5.89
N GLY A 188 -8.55 7.14 -5.72
CA GLY A 188 -9.75 6.32 -5.84
C GLY A 188 -9.54 4.94 -5.24
N LEU A 189 -10.57 4.43 -4.57
CA LEU A 189 -10.67 3.05 -4.13
C LEU A 189 -11.94 2.45 -4.75
N HIS A 190 -11.78 1.55 -5.70
CA HIS A 190 -12.88 1.01 -6.49
C HIS A 190 -13.09 -0.45 -6.14
N LEU A 191 -14.27 -0.79 -5.62
CA LEU A 191 -14.68 -2.18 -5.49
C LEU A 191 -15.51 -2.54 -6.72
N ALA A 192 -14.94 -3.35 -7.61
CA ALA A 192 -15.56 -3.81 -8.84
C ALA A 192 -16.28 -5.14 -8.66
N ASN A 193 -17.32 -5.36 -9.46
CA ASN A 193 -18.17 -6.56 -9.41
C ASN A 193 -18.62 -6.91 -7.97
N VAL A 194 -19.10 -5.90 -7.23
CA VAL A 194 -19.37 -6.05 -5.79
C VAL A 194 -20.32 -7.22 -5.51
N VAL A 195 -19.97 -7.98 -4.47
CA VAL A 195 -20.76 -9.15 -4.03
C VAL A 195 -22.12 -8.73 -3.43
N PRO A 196 -23.14 -9.60 -3.47
CA PRO A 196 -24.48 -9.28 -2.92
C PRO A 196 -24.50 -8.92 -1.43
N PHE A 197 -23.46 -9.29 -0.67
CA PHE A 197 -23.33 -9.01 0.76
C PHE A 197 -22.37 -7.83 1.06
N ILE A 198 -22.08 -6.98 0.08
CA ILE A 198 -21.17 -5.83 0.22
C ILE A 198 -21.57 -4.90 1.37
N ASP A 199 -22.85 -4.68 1.63
CA ASP A 199 -23.33 -3.84 2.73
C ASP A 199 -22.87 -4.33 4.11
N ARG A 200 -22.71 -5.65 4.27
CA ARG A 200 -22.17 -6.25 5.51
C ARG A 200 -20.69 -5.92 5.66
N ILE A 201 -19.92 -6.00 4.57
CA ILE A 201 -18.50 -5.61 4.55
C ILE A 201 -18.39 -4.11 4.86
N MET A 202 -19.20 -3.28 4.22
CA MET A 202 -19.23 -1.83 4.45
C MET A 202 -19.54 -1.47 5.90
N THR A 203 -20.47 -2.18 6.53
CA THR A 203 -20.78 -1.98 7.96
C THR A 203 -19.59 -2.33 8.85
N MET A 204 -18.82 -3.37 8.51
CA MET A 204 -17.61 -3.74 9.26
C MET A 204 -16.48 -2.71 9.11
N ILE A 205 -16.27 -2.14 7.91
CA ILE A 205 -15.10 -1.29 7.64
C ILE A 205 -15.34 0.20 7.82
N ARG A 206 -16.57 0.69 7.62
CA ARG A 206 -16.91 2.12 7.68
C ARG A 206 -16.43 2.82 8.96
N PRO A 207 -16.49 2.21 10.17
CA PRO A 207 -15.97 2.84 11.39
C PRO A 207 -14.47 3.19 11.35
N PHE A 208 -13.70 2.58 10.46
CA PHE A 208 -12.25 2.76 10.34
C PHE A 208 -11.85 3.64 9.14
N MET A 209 -12.83 4.17 8.40
CA MET A 209 -12.59 5.03 7.25
C MET A 209 -12.81 6.50 7.65
N LYS A 210 -11.82 7.34 7.41
CA LYS A 210 -11.96 8.79 7.48
C LYS A 210 -12.84 9.29 6.33
N LYS A 211 -13.32 10.53 6.46
CA LYS A 211 -14.20 11.17 5.48
C LYS A 211 -13.57 11.17 4.08
N GLU A 212 -12.29 11.49 3.99
CA GLU A 212 -11.52 11.57 2.75
C GLU A 212 -11.50 10.23 2.02
N LEU A 213 -11.27 9.12 2.75
CA LEU A 213 -11.28 7.79 2.14
C LEU A 213 -12.69 7.35 1.71
N LEU A 214 -13.72 7.70 2.50
CA LEU A 214 -15.12 7.43 2.13
C LEU A 214 -15.53 8.17 0.85
N GLU A 215 -15.06 9.40 0.65
CA GLU A 215 -15.34 10.19 -0.56
C GLU A 215 -14.66 9.62 -1.81
N MET A 216 -13.54 8.93 -1.65
CA MET A 216 -12.81 8.24 -2.73
C MET A 216 -13.28 6.81 -2.98
N LEU A 217 -14.16 6.27 -2.14
CA LEU A 217 -14.67 4.90 -2.27
C LEU A 217 -15.79 4.86 -3.31
N HIS A 218 -15.63 3.98 -4.30
CA HIS A 218 -16.63 3.73 -5.33
C HIS A 218 -17.01 2.25 -5.38
N LEU A 219 -18.31 1.96 -5.30
CA LEU A 219 -18.86 0.61 -5.42
C LEU A 219 -19.45 0.42 -6.81
N HIS A 220 -18.98 -0.61 -7.52
CA HIS A 220 -19.36 -0.90 -8.90
C HIS A 220 -20.01 -2.28 -8.95
N THR A 221 -21.31 -2.34 -9.26
CA THR A 221 -22.03 -3.61 -9.41
C THR A 221 -21.63 -4.35 -10.69
N LYS A 222 -21.10 -3.64 -11.69
CA LYS A 222 -20.63 -4.20 -12.97
C LYS A 222 -19.36 -3.48 -13.39
N MET A 223 -18.43 -4.20 -14.01
CA MET A 223 -17.14 -3.63 -14.45
C MET A 223 -17.26 -2.34 -15.27
N HIS A 224 -18.25 -2.22 -16.17
CA HIS A 224 -18.38 -1.02 -17.02
C HIS A 224 -18.71 0.28 -16.26
N THR A 225 -19.20 0.20 -15.02
CA THR A 225 -19.43 1.41 -14.21
C THR A 225 -18.11 2.01 -13.71
N LEU A 226 -16.99 1.29 -13.89
CA LEU A 226 -15.64 1.78 -13.64
C LEU A 226 -15.13 2.70 -14.75
N PHE A 227 -15.64 2.55 -15.98
CA PHE A 227 -15.11 3.23 -17.17
C PHE A 227 -15.15 4.76 -17.15
N PRO A 228 -16.07 5.43 -16.43
CA PRO A 228 -16.00 6.88 -16.22
C PRO A 228 -14.77 7.34 -15.41
N TYR A 229 -14.15 6.44 -14.65
CA TYR A 229 -12.99 6.74 -13.80
C TYR A 229 -11.69 6.26 -14.42
N ILE A 230 -11.75 5.15 -15.18
CA ILE A 230 -10.57 4.49 -15.76
C ILE A 230 -10.93 4.07 -17.18
N PRO A 231 -10.30 4.64 -18.22
CA PRO A 231 -10.59 4.28 -19.60
C PRO A 231 -10.50 2.77 -19.83
N GLN A 232 -11.51 2.20 -20.50
CA GLN A 232 -11.62 0.76 -20.71
C GLN A 232 -10.39 0.15 -21.37
N HIS A 233 -9.75 0.85 -22.31
CA HIS A 233 -8.57 0.35 -23.03
C HIS A 233 -7.33 0.18 -22.13
N LEU A 234 -7.30 0.80 -20.95
CA LEU A 234 -6.23 0.62 -19.98
C LEU A 234 -6.40 -0.68 -19.19
N LEU A 235 -7.64 -1.14 -19.01
CA LEU A 235 -7.93 -2.35 -18.26
C LEU A 235 -7.49 -3.57 -19.08
N PRO A 236 -6.73 -4.50 -18.49
CA PRO A 236 -6.24 -5.64 -19.22
C PRO A 236 -7.39 -6.63 -19.46
N SER A 237 -7.30 -7.40 -20.55
CA SER A 237 -8.25 -8.48 -20.81
C SER A 237 -8.11 -9.61 -19.79
N ASP A 238 -6.88 -9.85 -19.33
CA ASP A 238 -6.49 -10.80 -18.28
C ASP A 238 -5.47 -10.13 -17.35
N TYR A 239 -5.55 -10.43 -16.06
CA TYR A 239 -4.63 -9.88 -15.05
C TYR A 239 -3.29 -10.62 -15.13
N GLY A 240 -2.36 -10.15 -15.96
CA GLY A 240 -1.20 -10.97 -16.37
C GLY A 240 -0.22 -11.38 -15.25
N ASP A 241 0.32 -12.61 -15.36
CA ASP A 241 1.23 -13.30 -14.41
C ASP A 241 2.64 -12.69 -14.20
N ASN A 242 2.96 -11.54 -14.78
CA ASN A 242 4.35 -11.04 -14.78
C ASN A 242 4.78 -10.43 -13.43
N LEU A 243 3.82 -9.90 -12.65
CA LEU A 243 4.15 -9.15 -11.44
C LEU A 243 4.76 -10.04 -10.36
N TYR A 244 4.25 -11.26 -10.17
CA TYR A 244 4.76 -12.15 -9.13
C TYR A 244 6.15 -12.69 -9.41
N ASN A 245 6.41 -13.10 -10.66
CA ASN A 245 7.74 -13.53 -11.06
C ASN A 245 8.79 -12.44 -10.81
N TYR A 246 8.41 -11.19 -11.08
CA TYR A 246 9.26 -10.05 -10.78
C TYR A 246 9.46 -9.86 -9.27
N THR A 247 8.37 -9.83 -8.49
CA THR A 247 8.41 -9.71 -7.02
C THR A 247 9.27 -10.80 -6.37
N ILE A 248 9.16 -12.04 -6.85
CA ILE A 248 10.01 -13.17 -6.41
C ILE A 248 11.49 -12.86 -6.66
N SER A 249 11.82 -12.34 -7.85
CA SER A 249 13.19 -12.03 -8.22
C SER A 249 13.84 -10.92 -7.36
N CYS A 250 13.01 -10.14 -6.67
CA CYS A 250 13.37 -9.05 -5.76
C CYS A 250 13.38 -9.48 -4.28
N GLY A 251 13.12 -10.76 -3.96
CA GLY A 251 12.85 -11.23 -2.59
C GLY A 251 13.92 -10.89 -1.56
N ASP A 252 15.19 -11.13 -1.87
CA ASP A 252 16.30 -10.81 -0.96
C ASP A 252 16.45 -9.31 -0.71
N HIS A 253 16.02 -8.47 -1.65
CA HIS A 253 15.98 -7.03 -1.43
C HIS A 253 14.86 -6.66 -0.45
N LEU A 254 13.66 -7.20 -0.66
CA LEU A 254 12.53 -7.01 0.24
C LEU A 254 12.85 -7.47 1.67
N ALA A 255 13.45 -8.65 1.82
CA ALA A 255 13.82 -9.21 3.12
C ALA A 255 14.85 -8.33 3.85
N ARG A 256 15.88 -7.84 3.14
CA ARG A 256 16.87 -6.91 3.70
C ARG A 256 16.26 -5.57 4.07
N TYR A 257 15.45 -4.98 3.19
CA TYR A 257 14.74 -3.74 3.50
C TYR A 257 13.90 -3.89 4.77
N ASP A 258 13.12 -4.97 4.87
CA ASP A 258 12.32 -5.24 6.05
C ASP A 258 13.17 -5.45 7.31
N GLN A 259 14.37 -6.01 7.22
CA GLN A 259 15.26 -6.16 8.37
C GLN A 259 15.85 -4.81 8.83
N ASP A 260 16.30 -4.00 7.88
CA ASP A 260 17.03 -2.75 8.13
C ASP A 260 16.10 -1.59 8.52
N LYS A 261 14.82 -1.66 8.14
CA LYS A 261 13.85 -0.56 8.28
C LYS A 261 12.89 -0.76 9.45
N ARG A 262 13.33 -1.42 10.52
CA ARG A 262 12.55 -1.61 11.76
C ARG A 262 12.81 -0.49 12.76
N VAL A 263 11.75 -0.09 13.45
CA VAL A 263 11.79 0.84 14.56
C VAL A 263 12.35 0.15 15.81
N VAL A 264 13.19 0.87 16.55
CA VAL A 264 13.68 0.44 17.86
C VAL A 264 12.92 1.21 18.95
N GLU A 265 11.76 0.70 19.35
CA GLU A 265 10.84 1.40 20.28
C GLU A 265 11.48 1.83 21.60
N SER A 266 12.47 1.08 22.11
CA SER A 266 13.18 1.45 23.34
C SER A 266 13.97 2.75 23.25
N LYS A 267 14.25 3.25 22.04
CA LYS A 267 14.93 4.52 21.80
C LYS A 267 13.97 5.70 21.64
N ARG A 268 12.66 5.47 21.55
CA ARG A 268 11.68 6.54 21.27
C ARG A 268 11.63 7.53 22.45
N HIS A 269 11.73 8.83 22.15
CA HIS A 269 11.68 9.88 23.19
C HIS A 269 10.31 9.99 23.86
N ALA A 270 9.24 9.81 23.09
CA ALA A 270 7.86 9.73 23.59
C ALA A 270 7.54 8.32 24.10
N LYS A 271 6.40 8.15 24.79
CA LYS A 271 5.93 6.82 25.20
C LYS A 271 5.91 5.87 23.98
N PRO A 272 6.34 4.59 24.15
CA PRO A 272 6.32 3.61 23.08
C PRO A 272 4.96 3.55 22.40
N ARG A 273 4.95 3.52 21.07
CA ARG A 273 3.70 3.37 20.32
C ARG A 273 3.46 1.88 20.09
N THR A 274 2.43 1.35 20.73
CA THR A 274 1.92 -0.01 20.47
C THR A 274 0.76 0.06 19.49
N MET A 275 0.42 -1.07 18.84
CA MET A 275 -0.80 -1.17 18.02
C MET A 275 -2.05 -0.74 18.81
N GLY A 276 -2.10 -0.89 20.14
CA GLY A 276 -3.23 -0.41 20.95
C GLY A 276 -3.36 1.11 20.98
N ASN A 277 -2.23 1.83 21.11
CA ASN A 277 -2.22 3.29 21.30
C ASN A 277 -2.05 4.05 19.97
N PHE A 278 -1.74 3.34 18.88
CA PHE A 278 -1.59 3.92 17.54
C PHE A 278 -2.89 4.53 17.00
N PHE A 279 -4.02 3.93 17.36
CA PHE A 279 -5.34 4.29 16.85
C PHE A 279 -6.04 5.41 17.63
N GLY A 280 -5.38 6.04 18.61
CA GLY A 280 -6.02 7.06 19.46
C GLY A 280 -7.21 6.52 20.28
N LEU A 281 -7.31 5.20 20.44
CA LEU A 281 -8.29 4.52 21.26
C LEU A 281 -7.63 4.13 22.58
N LEU A 282 -7.41 5.11 23.45
CA LEU A 282 -7.39 5.03 24.92
C LEU A 282 -7.20 6.45 25.49
#